data_AF-A0A0Q6FBH1-F1
#
_entry.id   AF-A0A0Q6FBH1-F1
#
_cell.length_a   1.000
_cell.length_b   1.000
_cell.length_c   1.000
_cell.angle_alpha   90.00
_cell.angle_beta   90.00
_cell.angle_gamma   90.00
#
_symmetry.space_group_name_H-M   'P 1'
#
loop_
_entity.id
_entity.type
_entity.pdbx_description
1 polymer ?
#
loop_
_entity_poly.entity_id
_entity_poly.type
_entity_poly.pdbx_seq_one_letter_code
_entity_poly.pdbx_strand_id
1 'polypeptide(L)'
;MSAPGFNEEESPLYRLATRPVRGGAPFLSAEEAEAGERLRADFTRGNLMPGITQRWDGTPRARGPSGGARDLSDNALDARRRVDAAIAAVGPELSGVLLDVCCFLKGLETVERERQWPVRSAKLLLKAGLGVLARHYGLGRSTRREGHIRRWAAPDARPSPNGRPEG
;
A
#
# COMPACT_ATOMS: atom_id res chain seq x y z
N MET A 1 18.27 -16.16 -15.80
CA MET A 1 17.32 -16.12 -14.67
C MET A 1 16.89 -14.67 -14.51
N SER A 2 15.79 -14.26 -15.15
CA SER A 2 15.19 -12.94 -14.92
C SER A 2 14.62 -12.91 -13.51
N ALA A 3 14.94 -11.85 -12.75
CA ALA A 3 14.15 -11.46 -11.59
C ALA A 3 12.66 -11.37 -12.02
N PRO A 4 11.68 -11.67 -11.15
CA PRO A 4 10.26 -11.55 -11.53
C PRO A 4 10.01 -10.13 -12.04
N GLY A 5 9.86 -10.04 -13.37
CA GLY A 5 9.90 -8.80 -14.11
C GLY A 5 8.70 -7.93 -13.76
N PHE A 6 8.96 -6.63 -13.66
CA PHE A 6 7.96 -5.59 -13.75
C PHE A 6 6.96 -5.92 -14.86
N ASN A 7 5.67 -6.02 -14.54
CA ASN A 7 4.64 -5.99 -15.58
C ASN A 7 4.21 -4.53 -15.74
N GLU A 8 4.94 -3.84 -16.60
CA GLU A 8 4.86 -2.39 -16.83
C GLU A 8 3.51 -1.94 -17.39
N GLU A 9 2.72 -2.84 -17.97
CA GLU A 9 1.41 -2.53 -18.57
C GLU A 9 0.19 -2.86 -17.68
N GLU A 10 0.35 -3.65 -16.61
CA GLU A 10 -0.79 -4.20 -15.85
C GLU A 10 -0.93 -3.71 -14.40
N SER A 11 0.08 -3.09 -13.80
CA SER A 11 -0.06 -2.61 -12.41
C SER A 11 -0.85 -1.29 -12.35
N PRO A 12 -1.98 -1.21 -11.61
CA PRO A 12 -2.69 0.05 -11.36
C PRO A 12 -1.79 1.15 -10.77
N LEU A 13 -0.73 0.76 -10.06
CA LEU A 13 0.25 1.68 -9.47
C LEU A 13 1.13 2.34 -10.51
N TYR A 14 1.56 1.59 -11.53
CA TYR A 14 2.43 2.13 -12.59
C TYR A 14 1.78 3.30 -13.31
N ARG A 15 0.49 3.19 -13.67
CA ARG A 15 -0.25 4.28 -14.31
C ARG A 15 -0.35 5.53 -13.43
N LEU A 16 -0.42 5.36 -12.11
CA LEU A 16 -0.49 6.47 -11.14
C LEU A 16 0.90 7.09 -10.85
N ALA A 17 1.96 6.32 -11.03
CA ALA A 17 3.35 6.72 -10.82
C ALA A 17 4.01 7.34 -12.08
N THR A 18 3.49 7.06 -13.27
CA THR A 18 4.05 7.59 -14.53
C THR A 18 3.25 8.71 -15.15
N ARG A 19 1.92 8.74 -14.97
CA ARG A 19 1.08 9.76 -15.59
C ARG A 19 1.12 11.08 -14.80
N PRO A 20 1.57 12.18 -15.42
CA PRO A 20 1.56 13.50 -14.78
C PRO A 20 0.12 13.90 -14.44
N VAL A 21 -0.08 14.46 -13.25
CA VAL A 21 -1.33 15.14 -12.93
C VAL A 21 -1.32 16.50 -13.64
N ARG A 22 -2.49 17.08 -13.90
CA ARG A 22 -2.63 18.39 -14.55
C ARG A 22 -1.69 19.41 -13.87
N GLY A 23 -0.66 19.85 -14.61
CA GLY A 23 0.29 20.87 -14.17
C GLY A 23 1.46 20.42 -13.30
N GLY A 24 1.83 19.14 -13.22
CA GLY A 24 3.00 18.77 -12.41
C GLY A 24 3.38 17.28 -12.35
N ALA A 25 4.02 16.91 -11.24
CA ALA A 25 4.57 15.58 -10.98
C ALA A 25 3.50 14.46 -11.01
N PRO A 26 3.93 13.19 -11.13
CA PRO A 26 3.03 12.05 -11.00
C PRO A 26 2.26 12.04 -9.69
N PHE A 27 1.13 11.33 -9.67
CA PHE A 27 0.28 11.29 -8.48
C PHE A 27 0.93 10.52 -7.33
N LEU A 28 1.62 9.42 -7.61
CA LEU A 28 2.40 8.68 -6.63
C LEU A 28 3.88 9.03 -6.73
N SER A 29 4.58 9.07 -5.60
CA SER A 29 6.05 9.09 -5.61
C SER A 29 6.61 7.70 -5.97
N ALA A 30 7.90 7.65 -6.32
CA ALA A 30 8.58 6.38 -6.59
C ALA A 30 8.53 5.45 -5.38
N GLU A 31 8.74 6.01 -4.18
CA GLU A 31 8.70 5.29 -2.90
C GLU A 31 7.30 4.74 -2.59
N GLU A 32 6.24 5.51 -2.88
CA GLU A 32 4.85 5.07 -2.72
C GLU A 32 4.52 3.91 -3.68
N ALA A 33 4.98 4.00 -4.94
CA ALA A 33 4.78 2.94 -5.92
C ALA A 33 5.56 1.66 -5.56
N GLU A 34 6.83 1.79 -5.18
CA GLU A 34 7.67 0.67 -4.74
C GLU A 34 7.10 -0.03 -3.50
N ALA A 35 6.56 0.74 -2.55
CA ALA A 35 5.91 0.18 -1.37
C ALA A 35 4.73 -0.75 -1.74
N GLY A 36 3.87 -0.31 -2.66
CA GLY A 36 2.74 -1.11 -3.13
C GLY A 36 3.18 -2.39 -3.86
N GLU A 37 4.21 -2.30 -4.71
CA GLU A 37 4.76 -3.47 -5.40
C GLU A 37 5.44 -4.45 -4.43
N ARG A 38 6.13 -3.94 -3.41
CA ARG A 38 6.73 -4.79 -2.37
C ARG A 38 5.68 -5.55 -1.57
N LEU A 39 4.57 -4.89 -1.22
CA LEU A 39 3.42 -5.55 -0.60
C LEU A 39 2.85 -6.66 -1.50
N ARG A 40 2.67 -6.39 -2.80
CA ARG A 40 2.22 -7.40 -3.76
C ARG A 40 3.17 -8.59 -3.82
N ALA A 41 4.48 -8.33 -3.90
CA ALA A 41 5.50 -9.38 -3.96
C ALA A 41 5.49 -10.26 -2.70
N ASP A 42 5.36 -9.69 -1.50
CA ASP A 42 5.22 -10.45 -0.26
C ASP A 42 3.89 -11.22 -0.19
N PHE A 43 2.79 -10.62 -0.67
CA PHE A 43 1.49 -11.30 -0.74
C PHE A 43 1.50 -12.52 -1.65
N THR A 44 2.11 -12.41 -2.83
CA THR A 44 2.28 -13.52 -3.78
C THR A 44 3.21 -14.59 -3.21
N ARG A 45 4.36 -14.21 -2.64
CA ARG A 45 5.30 -15.17 -2.01
C ARG A 45 4.70 -15.89 -0.80
N GLY A 46 3.82 -15.23 -0.07
CA GLY A 46 3.08 -15.81 1.07
C GLY A 46 1.94 -16.75 0.67
N ASN A 47 1.69 -16.97 -0.64
CA ASN A 47 0.57 -17.74 -1.15
C ASN A 47 -0.79 -17.29 -0.56
N LEU A 48 -0.97 -15.98 -0.36
CA LEU A 48 -2.16 -15.39 0.25
C LEU A 48 -3.32 -15.16 -0.73
N MET A 49 -3.13 -15.51 -2.00
CA MET A 49 -4.16 -15.39 -3.01
C MET A 49 -5.27 -16.43 -2.76
N PRO A 50 -6.57 -16.04 -2.72
CA PRO A 50 -7.67 -16.98 -2.59
C PRO A 50 -7.59 -18.00 -3.73
N GLY A 51 -7.28 -19.25 -3.40
CA GLY A 51 -6.97 -20.27 -4.40
C GLY A 51 -8.19 -20.62 -5.24
N ILE A 52 -8.07 -20.51 -6.58
CA ILE A 52 -9.04 -21.11 -7.49
C ILE A 52 -8.92 -22.65 -7.52
N THR A 53 -7.77 -23.24 -7.19
CA THR A 53 -7.62 -24.72 -7.10
C THR A 53 -6.37 -25.15 -6.32
N GLN A 54 -6.32 -24.94 -5.01
CA GLN A 54 -5.27 -25.58 -4.17
C GLN A 54 -5.94 -26.37 -3.05
N ARG A 55 -6.25 -27.64 -3.36
CA ARG A 55 -6.51 -28.67 -2.36
C ARG A 55 -5.17 -29.04 -1.73
N TRP A 56 -5.02 -28.78 -0.44
CA TRP A 56 -3.88 -29.24 0.35
C TRP A 56 -4.16 -30.64 0.92
N ASP A 57 -4.45 -31.60 0.05
CA ASP A 57 -4.32 -33.02 0.41
C ASP A 57 -2.83 -33.34 0.33
N GLY A 58 -2.15 -33.12 1.45
CA GLY A 58 -0.71 -33.22 1.56
C GLY A 58 -0.21 -34.65 1.32
N THR A 59 0.71 -34.82 0.37
CA THR A 59 1.96 -35.58 0.53
C THR A 59 2.80 -35.54 -0.76
N PRO A 60 3.86 -34.71 -0.85
CA PRO A 60 4.89 -34.90 -1.85
C PRO A 60 5.84 -35.99 -1.34
N ARG A 61 5.68 -37.21 -1.85
CA ARG A 61 6.62 -38.30 -1.65
C ARG A 61 7.78 -38.13 -2.64
N ALA A 62 8.68 -37.18 -2.38
CA ALA A 62 9.90 -37.00 -3.16
C ALA A 62 11.14 -37.29 -2.29
N ARG A 63 11.83 -38.37 -2.65
CA ARG A 63 13.07 -38.87 -2.05
C ARG A 63 14.25 -38.10 -2.69
N GLY A 64 14.84 -37.15 -1.98
CA GLY A 64 15.99 -36.32 -2.42
C GLY A 64 16.24 -35.12 -1.50
N PRO A 65 17.44 -34.52 -1.46
CA PRO A 65 18.02 -33.90 -0.26
C PRO A 65 17.13 -32.79 0.35
N SER A 66 16.94 -32.92 1.66
CA SER A 66 15.93 -32.34 2.55
C SER A 66 15.95 -30.80 2.72
N GLY A 67 16.46 -30.04 1.75
CA GLY A 67 16.52 -28.57 1.82
C GLY A 67 15.32 -27.85 1.18
N GLY A 68 14.91 -28.25 -0.03
CA GLY A 68 14.04 -27.41 -0.87
C GLY A 68 12.61 -27.18 -0.36
N ALA A 69 11.92 -28.23 0.12
CA ALA A 69 10.53 -28.10 0.54
C ALA A 69 10.35 -27.34 1.87
N ARG A 70 11.31 -27.48 2.79
CA ARG A 70 11.33 -26.75 4.07
C ARG A 70 11.68 -25.29 3.85
N ASP A 71 12.72 -25.01 3.06
CA ASP A 71 13.14 -23.64 2.74
C ASP A 71 12.06 -22.86 1.97
N LEU A 72 11.35 -23.48 1.02
CA LEU A 72 10.20 -22.87 0.36
C LEU A 72 9.07 -22.52 1.35
N SER A 73 8.83 -23.38 2.33
CA SER A 73 7.80 -23.15 3.37
C SER A 73 8.21 -22.02 4.31
N ASP A 74 9.48 -21.96 4.71
CA ASP A 74 10.02 -20.91 5.56
C ASP A 74 9.98 -19.54 4.87
N ASN A 75 10.35 -19.48 3.59
CA ASN A 75 10.26 -18.26 2.78
C ASN A 75 8.81 -17.74 2.64
N ALA A 76 7.82 -18.64 2.48
CA ALA A 76 6.41 -18.27 2.43
C ALA A 76 5.88 -17.78 3.78
N LEU A 77 6.29 -18.43 4.88
CA LEU A 77 5.96 -17.99 6.25
C LEU A 77 6.51 -16.59 6.53
N ASP A 78 7.75 -16.34 6.13
CA ASP A 78 8.39 -15.05 6.35
C ASP A 78 7.77 -13.93 5.51
N ALA A 79 7.37 -14.23 4.27
CA ALA A 79 6.60 -13.32 3.44
C ALA A 79 5.24 -12.98 4.06
N ARG A 80 4.52 -13.99 4.59
CA ARG A 80 3.24 -13.77 5.29
C ARG A 80 3.39 -12.86 6.50
N ARG A 81 4.44 -13.08 7.32
CA ARG A 81 4.75 -12.19 8.45
C ARG A 81 4.98 -10.74 8.02
N ARG A 82 5.67 -10.52 6.90
CA ARG A 82 5.87 -9.15 6.36
C ARG A 82 4.57 -8.52 5.89
N VAL A 83 3.67 -9.28 5.26
CA VAL A 83 2.33 -8.79 4.91
C VAL A 83 1.52 -8.42 6.16
N ASP A 84 1.51 -9.29 7.17
CA ASP A 84 0.78 -9.05 8.43
C ASP A 84 1.29 -7.79 9.14
N ALA A 85 2.62 -7.61 9.20
CA ALA A 85 3.25 -6.42 9.77
C ALA A 85 2.91 -5.14 8.98
N ALA A 86 2.89 -5.21 7.65
CA ALA A 86 2.52 -4.10 6.79
C ALA A 86 1.04 -3.70 6.97
N ILE A 87 0.13 -4.68 7.01
CA ILE A 87 -1.30 -4.47 7.26
C ILE A 87 -1.51 -3.84 8.64
N ALA A 88 -0.82 -4.34 9.67
CA ALA A 88 -0.90 -3.79 11.03
C ALA A 88 -0.41 -2.33 11.09
N ALA A 89 0.68 -2.01 10.39
CA ALA A 89 1.22 -0.65 10.34
C ALA A 89 0.31 0.34 9.60
N VAL A 90 -0.38 -0.12 8.55
CA VAL A 90 -1.34 0.68 7.78
C VAL A 90 -2.65 0.89 8.54
N GLY A 91 -3.10 -0.12 9.29
CA GLY A 91 -4.35 -0.10 10.03
C GLY A 91 -5.57 -0.54 9.19
N PRO A 92 -6.69 -0.88 9.86
CA PRO A 92 -7.86 -1.49 9.25
C PRO A 92 -8.56 -0.58 8.22
N GLU A 93 -8.49 0.74 8.41
CA GLU A 93 -9.18 1.71 7.55
C GLU A 93 -8.60 1.79 6.13
N LEU A 94 -7.29 1.51 5.99
CA LEU A 94 -6.54 1.68 4.74
C LEU A 94 -6.05 0.36 4.15
N SER A 95 -5.94 -0.71 4.96
CA SER A 95 -5.44 -2.00 4.48
C SER A 95 -6.31 -2.59 3.36
N GLY A 96 -7.63 -2.43 3.45
CA GLY A 96 -8.56 -2.95 2.45
C GLY A 96 -8.30 -2.43 1.03
N VAL A 97 -8.13 -1.10 0.87
CA VAL A 97 -7.86 -0.51 -0.45
C VAL A 97 -6.47 -0.87 -0.99
N LEU A 98 -5.48 -1.04 -0.10
CA LEU A 98 -4.15 -1.50 -0.51
C LEU A 98 -4.21 -2.94 -1.05
N LEU A 99 -4.90 -3.84 -0.37
CA LEU A 99 -5.06 -5.23 -0.82
C LEU A 99 -5.83 -5.29 -2.14
N ASP A 100 -6.94 -4.57 -2.28
CA ASP A 100 -7.73 -4.51 -3.52
C ASP A 100 -6.90 -4.06 -4.73
N VAL A 101 -6.14 -2.98 -4.58
CA VAL A 101 -5.43 -2.37 -5.71
C VAL A 101 -4.07 -3.02 -5.95
N CYS A 102 -3.30 -3.27 -4.90
CA CYS A 102 -1.92 -3.78 -5.02
C CYS A 102 -1.91 -5.31 -5.19
N CYS A 103 -2.74 -6.05 -4.46
CA CYS A 103 -2.69 -7.51 -4.45
C CYS A 103 -3.72 -8.13 -5.41
N PHE A 104 -4.94 -7.60 -5.45
CA PHE A 104 -6.01 -8.08 -6.34
C PHE A 104 -6.10 -7.30 -7.66
N LEU A 105 -5.25 -6.31 -7.86
CA LEU A 105 -5.13 -5.51 -9.10
C LEU A 105 -6.47 -4.89 -9.57
N LYS A 106 -7.40 -4.62 -8.64
CA LYS A 106 -8.67 -3.98 -8.96
C LYS A 106 -8.46 -2.54 -9.41
N GLY A 107 -9.22 -2.12 -10.42
CA GLY A 107 -9.32 -0.71 -10.80
C GLY A 107 -10.03 0.12 -9.73
N LEU A 108 -9.67 1.39 -9.60
CA LEU A 108 -10.21 2.29 -8.56
C LEU A 108 -11.74 2.40 -8.59
N GLU A 109 -12.36 2.45 -9.77
CA GLU A 109 -13.82 2.50 -9.93
C GLU A 109 -14.50 1.22 -9.43
N THR A 110 -13.86 0.07 -9.60
CA THR A 110 -14.34 -1.20 -9.05
C THR A 110 -14.27 -1.21 -7.54
N VAL A 111 -13.17 -0.71 -6.97
CA VAL A 111 -13.03 -0.58 -5.51
C VAL A 111 -14.12 0.34 -4.94
N GLU A 112 -14.36 1.49 -5.58
CA GLU A 112 -15.39 2.43 -5.13
C GLU A 112 -16.79 1.81 -5.16
N ARG A 113 -17.12 1.10 -6.25
CA ARG A 113 -18.40 0.39 -6.39
C ARG A 113 -18.57 -0.71 -5.33
N GLU A 114 -17.59 -1.58 -5.16
CA GLU A 114 -17.69 -2.72 -4.23
C GLU A 114 -17.75 -2.26 -2.77
N ARG A 115 -17.04 -1.18 -2.43
CA ARG A 115 -17.00 -0.63 -1.07
C ARG A 115 -18.09 0.41 -0.79
N GLN A 116 -18.94 0.71 -1.78
CA GLN A 116 -19.96 1.76 -1.70
C GLN A 116 -19.36 3.13 -1.30
N TRP A 117 -18.16 3.41 -1.80
CA TRP A 117 -17.49 4.69 -1.56
C TRP A 117 -17.94 5.76 -2.57
N PRO A 118 -17.94 7.04 -2.18
CA PRO A 118 -18.17 8.12 -3.13
C PRO A 118 -17.15 8.10 -4.27
N VAL A 119 -17.58 8.54 -5.46
CA VAL A 119 -16.70 8.61 -6.64
C VAL A 119 -15.41 9.37 -6.36
N ARG A 120 -14.30 8.88 -6.90
CA ARG A 120 -12.94 9.46 -6.76
C ARG A 120 -12.35 9.42 -5.34
N SER A 121 -12.95 8.69 -4.39
CA SER A 121 -12.43 8.53 -3.03
C SER A 121 -11.25 7.57 -2.95
N ALA A 122 -11.28 6.48 -3.74
CA ALA A 122 -10.29 5.40 -3.62
C ALA A 122 -8.88 5.91 -3.94
N LYS A 123 -8.74 6.85 -4.88
CA LYS A 123 -7.46 7.42 -5.27
C LYS A 123 -6.72 8.09 -4.09
N LEU A 124 -7.43 8.86 -3.26
CA LEU A 124 -6.83 9.56 -2.13
C LEU A 124 -6.50 8.62 -0.97
N LEU A 125 -7.39 7.67 -0.68
CA LEU A 125 -7.16 6.65 0.35
C LEU A 125 -6.01 5.72 -0.01
N LEU A 126 -5.91 5.31 -1.27
CA LEU A 126 -4.77 4.56 -1.79
C LEU A 126 -3.46 5.32 -1.54
N LYS A 127 -3.40 6.61 -1.89
CA LYS A 127 -2.21 7.43 -1.65
C LYS A 127 -1.85 7.53 -0.16
N ALA A 128 -2.84 7.75 0.70
CA ALA A 128 -2.62 7.79 2.15
C ALA A 128 -2.04 6.47 2.67
N GLY A 129 -2.62 5.32 2.26
CA GLY A 129 -2.14 3.99 2.62
C GLY A 129 -0.72 3.72 2.12
N LEU A 130 -0.43 4.03 0.86
CA LEU A 130 0.92 3.86 0.29
C LEU A 130 1.96 4.74 0.99
N GLY A 131 1.58 5.95 1.42
CA GLY A 131 2.44 6.80 2.23
C GLY A 131 2.77 6.19 3.60
N VAL A 132 1.81 5.52 4.26
CA VAL A 132 2.06 4.77 5.51
C VAL A 132 2.97 3.58 5.23
N LEU A 133 2.69 2.84 4.16
CA LEU A 133 3.43 1.65 3.76
C LEU A 133 4.89 1.95 3.39
N ALA A 134 5.13 3.04 2.66
CA ALA A 134 6.48 3.51 2.33
C ALA A 134 7.29 3.84 3.58
N ARG A 135 6.65 4.42 4.62
CA ARG A 135 7.31 4.63 5.93
C ARG A 135 7.59 3.31 6.64
N HIS A 136 6.65 2.37 6.62
CA HIS A 136 6.83 1.05 7.21
C HIS A 136 8.00 0.28 6.59
N TYR A 137 8.15 0.35 5.26
CA TYR A 137 9.28 -0.28 4.56
C TYR A 137 10.59 0.52 4.58
N GLY A 138 10.61 1.71 5.20
CA GLY A 138 11.79 2.56 5.23
C GLY A 138 12.15 3.16 3.87
N LEU A 139 11.20 3.22 2.93
CA LEU A 139 11.42 3.73 1.56
C LEU A 139 11.35 5.26 1.50
N GLY A 140 10.69 5.91 2.46
CA GLY A 140 10.54 7.37 2.44
C GLY A 140 11.88 8.10 2.56
N ARG A 141 12.16 9.03 1.64
CA ARG A 141 13.14 10.10 1.93
C ARG A 141 12.74 10.76 3.24
N SER A 142 13.71 10.95 4.13
CA SER A 142 13.56 11.77 5.32
C SER A 142 13.41 13.25 4.95
N THR A 143 12.42 13.62 4.15
CA THR A 143 11.89 14.96 4.27
C THR A 143 11.12 14.92 5.57
N ARG A 144 11.80 15.26 6.68
CA ARG A 144 11.14 15.81 7.86
C ARG A 144 10.40 17.04 7.35
N ARG A 145 9.23 16.83 6.74
CA ARG A 145 8.22 17.88 6.63
C ARG A 145 7.79 18.02 8.06
N GLU A 146 8.48 18.91 8.77
CA GLU A 146 8.02 19.40 10.06
C GLU A 146 6.55 19.72 9.84
N GLY A 147 5.69 18.91 10.45
CA GLY A 147 4.26 19.10 10.45
C GLY A 147 4.00 20.33 11.31
N HIS A 148 4.37 21.49 10.82
CA HIS A 148 3.99 22.75 11.40
C HIS A 148 2.48 22.78 11.29
N ILE A 149 1.82 22.70 12.45
CA ILE A 149 0.38 22.97 12.55
C ILE A 149 0.19 24.29 11.83
N ARG A 150 -0.50 24.25 10.68
CA ARG A 150 -0.84 25.47 9.98
C ARG A 150 -1.80 26.21 10.89
N ARG A 151 -1.31 27.27 11.53
CA ARG A 151 -2.11 28.13 12.38
C ARG A 151 -3.24 28.67 11.52
N TRP A 152 -4.46 28.24 11.80
CA TRP A 152 -5.65 28.80 11.16
C TRP A 152 -5.99 30.11 11.87
N ALA A 153 -5.16 31.12 11.63
CA ALA A 153 -5.31 32.46 12.16
C ALA A 153 -4.92 33.45 11.06
N ALA A 154 -5.64 34.57 10.96
CA ALA A 154 -5.19 35.68 10.15
C ALA A 154 -3.78 36.11 10.62
N PRO A 155 -2.92 36.68 9.74
CA PRO A 155 -1.54 37.06 10.07
C PRO A 155 -1.41 37.90 11.35
N ASP A 156 -2.47 38.61 11.69
CA ASP A 156 -2.66 39.60 12.75
C ASP A 156 -3.66 39.16 13.83
N ALA A 157 -4.27 37.97 13.73
CA ALA A 157 -5.17 37.46 14.75
C ALA A 157 -4.38 37.10 16.02
N ARG A 158 -4.33 38.06 16.96
CA ARG A 158 -3.83 37.89 18.32
C ARG A 158 -4.96 37.24 19.15
N PRO A 159 -4.73 36.10 19.81
CA PRO A 159 -5.76 35.50 20.65
C PRO A 159 -6.00 36.42 21.86
N SER A 160 -7.10 37.16 21.82
CA SER A 160 -7.58 37.92 22.98
C SER A 160 -8.15 36.93 23.99
N PRO A 161 -7.68 36.91 25.24
CA PRO A 161 -8.15 35.96 26.27
C PRO A 161 -9.63 36.14 26.65
N ASN A 162 -10.28 37.22 26.22
CA ASN A 162 -11.59 37.62 26.69
C ASN A 162 -12.51 37.87 25.49
N GLY A 163 -13.28 36.85 25.11
CA GLY A 163 -14.26 36.93 24.02
C GLY A 163 -15.52 37.68 24.45
N ARG A 164 -15.45 39.00 24.54
CA ARG A 164 -16.66 39.84 24.58
C ARG A 164 -16.81 40.61 23.28
N PRO A 165 -17.95 40.52 22.59
CA PRO A 165 -18.27 41.46 21.53
C PRO A 165 -18.58 42.82 22.17
N GLU A 166 -17.76 43.83 21.89
CA GLU A 166 -18.06 45.23 22.20
C GLU A 166 -18.74 45.82 20.95
N GLY A 167 -19.87 46.52 21.17
CA GLY A 167 -20.78 47.03 20.14
C GLY A 167 -20.30 48.28 19.42
#